data_AF-A0AAU7VUK7-F1
#
_entry.id   AF-A0AAU7VUK7-F1
#
_cell.length_a   1.000
_cell.length_b   1.000
_cell.length_c   1.000
_cell.angle_alpha   90.00
_cell.angle_beta   90.00
_cell.angle_gamma   90.00
#
_symmetry.space_group_name_H-M   'P 1'
#
loop_
_entity.id
_entity.type
_entity.pdbx_description
1 polymer ?
#
loop_
_entity_poly.entity_id
_entity_poly.type
_entity_poly.pdbx_seq_one_letter_code
_entity_poly.pdbx_strand_id
1 'polypeptide(L)'
;MRGAYVDKRDSTWERDDPRFRIFVFKGAVDEVTAVDLVDATLDEAMDGARAFSNGDRDLWSMAIVDDDSRGARGLIWLSGMNYNDTPVTARQWQLRRQMQSRYLSARTRRGLQPLLPNGLRLLRVFPEWASGWPLWEDFTDGYRFDVGSLDISPELSSALFDWNEEWLTRQEDEPLADAEGWRERGVLLVEQLQRELNGVAEVRPEFSEEQHPFV
;
A
#
# COMPACT_ATOMS: atom_id res chain seq x y z
N MET A 1 0.15 -5.65 -14.27
CA MET A 1 1.47 -5.89 -14.90
C MET A 1 1.32 -5.54 -16.38
N ARG A 2 2.26 -4.78 -16.96
CA ARG A 2 2.29 -4.46 -18.39
C ARG A 2 3.53 -5.12 -18.99
N GLY A 3 3.40 -5.69 -20.18
CA GLY A 3 4.50 -6.29 -20.92
C GLY A 3 4.61 -5.65 -22.29
N ALA A 4 5.83 -5.47 -22.78
CA ALA A 4 6.12 -5.03 -24.14
C ALA A 4 7.19 -5.96 -24.75
N TYR A 5 7.07 -6.23 -26.05
CA TYR A 5 8.12 -6.94 -26.77
C TYR A 5 9.34 -6.02 -26.93
N VAL A 6 10.51 -6.55 -26.62
CA VAL A 6 11.79 -5.85 -26.76
C VAL A 6 12.69 -6.63 -27.72
N ASP A 7 13.52 -5.91 -28.47
CA ASP A 7 14.60 -6.53 -29.22
C ASP A 7 15.68 -6.94 -28.22
N LYS A 8 16.12 -8.20 -28.25
CA LYS A 8 17.20 -8.69 -27.37
C LYS A 8 18.50 -7.88 -27.51
N ARG A 9 18.67 -7.14 -28.61
CA ARG A 9 19.84 -6.28 -28.88
C ARG A 9 19.74 -4.91 -28.22
N ASP A 10 18.63 -4.59 -27.55
CA ASP A 10 18.41 -3.33 -26.83
C ASP A 10 19.18 -3.28 -25.49
N SER A 11 19.74 -4.41 -25.04
CA SER A 11 20.63 -4.47 -23.87
C SER A 11 22.07 -4.13 -24.26
N THR A 12 22.59 -3.03 -23.73
CA THR A 12 23.98 -2.59 -23.97
C THR A 12 24.96 -3.04 -22.88
N TRP A 13 24.45 -3.56 -21.77
CA TRP A 13 25.22 -4.07 -20.64
C TRP A 13 24.41 -5.11 -19.87
N GLU A 14 25.11 -5.99 -19.16
CA GLU A 14 24.54 -7.02 -18.29
C GLU A 14 25.42 -7.17 -17.04
N ARG A 15 24.79 -7.54 -15.93
CA ARG A 15 25.46 -7.85 -14.64
C ARG A 15 24.76 -9.04 -13.99
N ASP A 16 25.54 -9.92 -13.38
CA ASP A 16 25.10 -11.13 -12.69
C ASP A 16 25.34 -11.08 -11.16
N ASP A 17 25.76 -9.92 -10.65
CA ASP A 17 26.09 -9.65 -9.25
C ASP A 17 25.08 -8.68 -8.58
N PRO A 18 23.76 -8.98 -8.57
CA PRO A 18 22.78 -8.08 -7.97
C PRO A 18 23.04 -7.92 -6.48
N ARG A 19 22.97 -6.68 -6.00
CA ARG A 19 22.95 -6.37 -4.57
C ARG A 19 21.52 -6.08 -4.16
N PHE A 20 20.95 -6.91 -3.30
CA PHE A 20 19.63 -6.67 -2.72
C PHE A 20 19.78 -5.97 -1.37
N ARG A 21 18.93 -5.00 -1.07
CA ARG A 21 18.80 -4.43 0.28
C ARG A 21 17.45 -4.77 0.86
N ILE A 22 17.47 -5.36 2.05
CA ILE A 22 16.27 -5.67 2.83
C ILE A 22 16.20 -4.69 3.99
N PHE A 23 15.02 -4.11 4.19
CA PHE A 23 14.67 -3.31 5.36
C PHE A 23 13.66 -4.08 6.21
N VAL A 24 13.90 -4.18 7.51
CA VAL A 24 12.97 -4.75 8.48
C VAL A 24 12.61 -3.68 9.49
N PHE A 25 11.32 -3.38 9.60
CA PHE A 25 10.75 -2.34 10.44
C PHE A 25 10.12 -3.00 11.67
N LYS A 26 10.60 -2.63 12.85
CA LYS A 26 10.17 -3.17 14.14
C LYS A 26 9.43 -2.09 14.93
N GLY A 27 8.44 -2.51 15.71
CA GLY A 27 7.76 -1.64 16.68
C GLY A 27 7.19 -0.34 16.10
N ALA A 28 7.12 0.69 16.96
CA ALA A 28 6.61 2.00 16.62
C ALA A 28 7.78 2.95 16.27
N VAL A 29 7.79 3.40 15.01
CA VAL A 29 8.60 4.47 14.40
C VAL A 29 10.13 4.34 14.57
N ASP A 30 10.85 4.40 13.46
CA ASP A 30 12.33 4.48 13.34
C ASP A 30 13.20 3.29 13.78
N GLU A 31 12.63 2.20 14.32
CA GLU A 31 13.41 0.97 14.51
C GLU A 31 13.50 0.18 13.19
N VAL A 32 14.49 0.52 12.36
CA VAL A 32 14.74 -0.13 11.06
C VAL A 32 16.10 -0.80 11.06
N THR A 33 16.12 -2.08 10.71
CA THR A 33 17.36 -2.80 10.36
C THR A 33 17.46 -2.91 8.85
N ALA A 34 18.60 -2.56 8.28
CA ALA A 34 18.89 -2.73 6.85
C ALA A 34 20.06 -3.68 6.66
N VAL A 35 19.94 -4.61 5.71
CA VAL A 35 21.00 -5.57 5.35
C VAL A 35 21.12 -5.66 3.84
N ASP A 36 22.35 -5.66 3.34
CA ASP A 36 22.64 -5.96 1.94
C ASP A 36 22.96 -7.45 1.78
N LEU A 37 22.31 -8.08 0.81
CA LEU A 37 22.63 -9.41 0.33
C LEU A 37 23.32 -9.27 -1.03
N VAL A 38 24.51 -9.86 -1.12
CA VAL A 38 25.32 -9.98 -2.34
C VAL A 38 25.49 -11.45 -2.67
N ASP A 39 25.85 -11.75 -3.92
CA ASP A 39 26.04 -13.13 -4.40
C ASP A 39 24.80 -14.02 -4.16
N ALA A 40 23.62 -13.41 -4.20
CA ALA A 40 22.34 -14.07 -3.97
C ALA A 40 21.46 -13.97 -5.22
N THR A 41 20.68 -15.01 -5.45
CA THR A 41 19.56 -14.99 -6.38
C THR A 41 18.36 -14.25 -5.77
N LEU A 42 17.36 -13.93 -6.59
CA LEU A 42 16.11 -13.34 -6.08
C LEU A 42 15.41 -14.26 -5.07
N ASP A 43 15.40 -15.56 -5.30
CA ASP A 43 14.75 -16.52 -4.41
C ASP A 43 15.46 -16.57 -3.04
N GLU A 44 16.80 -16.59 -3.02
CA GLU A 44 17.60 -16.51 -1.79
C GLU A 44 17.40 -15.18 -1.07
N ALA A 45 17.29 -14.07 -1.79
CA ALA A 45 16.99 -12.77 -1.21
C ALA A 45 15.58 -12.73 -0.58
N MET A 46 14.59 -13.36 -1.21
CA MET A 46 13.23 -13.49 -0.68
C MET A 46 13.18 -14.37 0.57
N ASP A 47 13.92 -15.47 0.59
CA ASP A 47 14.06 -16.32 1.77
C ASP A 47 14.80 -15.59 2.90
N GLY A 48 15.85 -14.83 2.57
CA GLY A 48 16.52 -13.92 3.49
C GLY A 48 15.56 -12.90 4.10
N ALA A 49 14.72 -12.26 3.28
CA ALA A 49 13.73 -11.29 3.76
C ALA A 49 12.73 -11.90 4.74
N ARG A 50 12.27 -13.14 4.48
CA ARG A 50 11.43 -13.89 5.42
C ARG A 50 12.17 -14.26 6.69
N ALA A 51 13.43 -14.67 6.60
CA ALA A 51 14.24 -15.01 7.77
C ALA A 51 14.47 -13.78 8.66
N PHE A 52 14.92 -12.65 8.11
CA PHE A 52 15.19 -11.43 8.87
C PHE A 52 13.93 -10.80 9.46
N SER A 53 12.76 -10.98 8.83
CA SER A 53 11.47 -10.52 9.34
C SER A 53 10.78 -11.50 10.29
N ASN A 54 11.47 -12.55 10.73
CA ASN A 54 10.93 -13.59 11.60
C ASN A 54 9.64 -14.24 11.03
N GLY A 55 9.66 -14.54 9.73
CA GLY A 55 8.55 -15.11 8.99
C GLY A 55 7.37 -14.15 8.85
N ASP A 56 7.63 -12.92 8.38
CA ASP A 56 6.66 -11.82 8.28
C ASP A 56 6.06 -11.42 9.65
N ARG A 57 6.79 -11.60 10.75
CA ARG A 57 6.38 -11.06 12.07
C ARG A 57 6.65 -9.57 12.13
N ASP A 58 7.74 -9.17 11.53
CA ASP A 58 8.12 -7.78 11.35
C ASP A 58 7.81 -7.36 9.91
N LEU A 59 7.42 -6.11 9.73
CA LEU A 59 7.14 -5.58 8.41
C LEU A 59 8.48 -5.38 7.67
N TRP A 60 8.52 -5.60 6.35
CA TRP A 60 9.76 -5.50 5.60
C TRP A 60 9.56 -4.97 4.17
N SER A 61 10.64 -4.51 3.56
CA SER A 61 10.71 -4.18 2.14
C SER A 61 12.06 -4.58 1.55
N MET A 62 12.12 -4.71 0.23
CA MET A 62 13.31 -5.13 -0.50
C MET A 62 13.48 -4.31 -1.78
N ALA A 63 14.72 -3.95 -2.07
CA ALA A 63 15.12 -3.21 -3.26
C ALA A 63 16.39 -3.81 -3.87
N ILE A 64 16.62 -3.55 -5.16
CA ILE A 64 17.95 -3.64 -5.76
C ILE A 64 18.70 -2.36 -5.42
N VAL A 65 19.94 -2.49 -4.99
CA VAL A 65 20.88 -1.38 -4.86
C VAL A 65 21.57 -1.19 -6.19
N ASP A 66 21.43 0.00 -6.76
CA ASP A 66 22.10 0.38 -8.00
C ASP A 66 22.96 1.61 -7.76
N ASP A 67 24.10 1.72 -8.43
CA ASP A 67 24.96 2.90 -8.35
C ASP A 67 24.87 3.63 -9.70
N ASP A 68 24.52 4.92 -9.70
CA ASP A 68 24.40 5.70 -10.93
C ASP A 68 25.76 5.95 -11.60
N SER A 69 25.77 6.57 -12.78
CA SER A 69 27.00 6.87 -13.52
C SER A 69 27.97 7.83 -12.81
N ARG A 70 27.54 8.47 -11.71
CA ARG A 70 28.33 9.33 -10.84
C ARG A 70 28.76 8.63 -9.55
N GLY A 71 28.42 7.36 -9.38
CA GLY A 71 28.68 6.57 -8.18
C GLY A 71 27.73 6.86 -7.02
N ALA A 72 26.61 7.55 -7.25
CA ALA A 72 25.59 7.77 -6.24
C ALA A 72 24.69 6.53 -6.11
N ARG A 73 24.45 6.11 -4.87
CA ARG A 73 23.68 4.90 -4.58
C ARG A 73 22.17 5.17 -4.60
N GLY A 74 21.46 4.46 -5.45
CA GLY A 74 20.00 4.43 -5.55
C GLY A 74 19.40 3.10 -5.09
N LEU A 75 18.07 3.09 -4.98
CA LEU A 75 17.27 1.91 -4.67
C LEU A 75 16.16 1.74 -5.70
N ILE A 76 16.01 0.52 -6.21
CA ILE A 76 14.92 0.12 -7.09
C ILE A 76 14.04 -0.86 -6.31
N TRP A 77 12.88 -0.42 -5.83
CA TRP A 77 12.00 -1.22 -4.98
C TRP A 77 11.40 -2.42 -5.71
N LEU A 78 11.63 -3.62 -5.16
CA LEU A 78 11.09 -4.89 -5.64
C LEU A 78 9.84 -5.31 -4.86
N SER A 79 9.84 -5.13 -3.55
CA SER A 79 8.71 -5.44 -2.67
C SER A 79 8.59 -4.39 -1.58
N GLY A 80 7.42 -3.76 -1.47
CA GLY A 80 7.21 -2.66 -0.53
C GLY A 80 8.00 -1.40 -0.90
N MET A 81 8.13 -0.52 0.08
CA MET A 81 8.91 0.72 0.00
C MET A 81 9.51 1.02 1.38
N ASN A 82 10.15 2.16 1.55
CA ASN A 82 10.48 2.63 2.89
C ASN A 82 9.18 2.90 3.67
N TYR A 83 8.95 2.17 4.78
CA TYR A 83 7.73 2.30 5.57
C TYR A 83 7.64 3.62 6.35
N ASN A 84 8.75 4.33 6.52
CA ASN A 84 8.72 5.62 7.20
C ASN A 84 8.33 6.76 6.23
N ASP A 85 8.31 6.51 4.92
CA ASP A 85 7.92 7.51 3.93
C ASP A 85 6.41 7.47 3.69
N THR A 86 5.80 8.66 3.59
CA THR A 86 4.41 8.83 3.16
C THR A 86 4.29 8.55 1.65
N PRO A 87 3.42 7.62 1.22
CA PRO A 87 3.19 7.41 -0.21
C PRO A 87 2.54 8.63 -0.87
N VAL A 88 3.08 9.09 -2.00
CA VAL A 88 2.58 10.24 -2.77
C VAL A 88 2.09 9.87 -4.17
N THR A 89 2.44 8.69 -4.68
CA THR A 89 2.01 8.18 -6.00
C THR A 89 1.17 6.91 -5.88
N ALA A 90 0.35 6.60 -6.89
CA ALA A 90 -0.42 5.34 -6.95
C ALA A 90 0.49 4.11 -6.82
N ARG A 91 1.65 4.13 -7.49
CA ARG A 91 2.67 3.08 -7.38
C ARG A 91 3.20 2.91 -5.95
N GLN A 92 3.49 4.01 -5.25
CA GLN A 92 3.93 3.93 -3.84
C GLN A 92 2.81 3.39 -2.94
N TRP A 93 1.56 3.78 -3.15
CA TRP A 93 0.42 3.19 -2.44
C TRP A 93 0.26 1.69 -2.71
N GLN A 94 0.50 1.24 -3.94
CA GLN A 94 0.53 -0.19 -4.27
C GLN A 94 1.63 -0.94 -3.51
N LEU A 95 2.84 -0.36 -3.46
CA LEU A 95 3.96 -0.93 -2.71
C LEU A 95 3.66 -0.98 -1.20
N ARG A 96 3.13 0.10 -0.63
CA ARG A 96 2.65 0.19 0.76
C ARG A 96 1.59 -0.88 1.07
N ARG A 97 0.64 -1.08 0.14
CA ARG A 97 -0.39 -2.12 0.26
C ARG A 97 0.21 -3.52 0.35
N GLN A 98 1.13 -3.87 -0.55
CA GLN A 98 1.74 -5.20 -0.58
C GLN A 98 2.43 -5.56 0.74
N MET A 99 3.23 -4.65 1.29
CA MET A 99 3.96 -4.87 2.55
C MET A 99 3.01 -4.95 3.75
N GLN A 100 1.99 -4.08 3.83
CA GLN A 100 0.98 -4.12 4.89
C GLN A 100 0.14 -5.38 4.84
N SER A 101 -0.37 -5.77 3.67
CA SER A 101 -1.20 -6.98 3.52
C SER A 101 -0.43 -8.25 3.90
N ARG A 102 0.86 -8.35 3.52
CA ARG A 102 1.72 -9.47 3.93
C ARG A 102 1.88 -9.53 5.45
N TYR A 103 2.22 -8.40 6.08
CA TYR A 103 2.39 -8.30 7.52
C TYR A 103 1.10 -8.61 8.29
N LEU A 104 -0.03 -8.00 7.91
CA LEU A 104 -1.33 -8.22 8.57
C LEU A 104 -1.82 -9.65 8.39
N SER A 105 -1.70 -10.22 7.18
CA SER A 105 -2.04 -11.63 6.95
C SER A 105 -1.23 -12.58 7.83
N ALA A 106 0.08 -12.36 7.96
CA ALA A 106 0.92 -13.17 8.83
C ALA A 106 0.57 -12.99 10.31
N ARG A 107 0.19 -11.78 10.73
CA ARG A 107 -0.26 -11.47 12.09
C ARG A 107 -1.59 -12.17 12.43
N THR A 108 -2.60 -12.05 11.56
CA THR A 108 -3.90 -12.71 11.75
C THR A 108 -3.79 -14.23 11.73
N ARG A 109 -2.93 -14.82 10.89
CA ARG A 109 -2.65 -16.27 10.94
C ARG A 109 -2.09 -16.76 12.28
N ARG A 110 -1.52 -15.87 13.09
CA ARG A 110 -1.04 -16.16 14.46
C ARG A 110 -2.10 -15.86 15.53
N GLY A 111 -3.33 -15.51 15.15
CA GLY A 111 -4.42 -15.17 16.09
C GLY A 111 -4.24 -13.81 16.77
N LEU A 112 -3.42 -12.92 16.21
CA LEU A 112 -3.20 -11.57 16.73
C LEU A 112 -4.11 -10.55 16.04
N GLN A 113 -4.45 -9.46 16.75
CA GLN A 113 -5.21 -8.35 16.17
C GLN A 113 -4.52 -7.75 14.95
N PRO A 114 -5.23 -7.36 13.88
CA PRO A 114 -4.66 -6.85 12.63
C PRO A 114 -4.23 -5.38 12.74
N LEU A 115 -3.32 -5.08 13.67
CA LEU A 115 -2.75 -3.74 13.86
C LEU A 115 -1.39 -3.62 13.18
N LEU A 116 -1.13 -2.47 12.57
CA LEU A 116 0.15 -2.05 11.99
C LEU A 116 1.28 -2.06 13.05
N PRO A 117 2.56 -2.03 12.66
CA PRO A 117 3.68 -2.08 13.62
C PRO A 117 3.63 -0.99 14.70
N ASN A 118 3.12 0.19 14.36
CA ASN A 118 2.90 1.32 15.27
C ASN A 118 1.61 1.23 16.11
N GLY A 119 0.89 0.10 16.05
CA GLY A 119 -0.36 -0.11 16.77
C GLY A 119 -1.60 0.48 16.11
N LEU A 120 -1.47 1.16 14.97
CA LEU A 120 -2.61 1.74 14.27
C LEU A 120 -3.44 0.69 13.54
N ARG A 121 -4.72 1.00 13.35
CA ARG A 121 -5.60 0.29 12.43
C ARG A 121 -5.27 0.63 10.98
N LEU A 122 -5.68 -0.21 10.05
CA LEU A 122 -5.57 0.06 8.62
C LEU A 122 -6.97 0.20 8.02
N LEU A 123 -7.34 1.41 7.64
CA LEU A 123 -8.60 1.68 6.94
C LEU A 123 -8.34 1.84 5.44
N ARG A 124 -9.12 1.14 4.63
CA ARG A 124 -9.10 1.21 3.17
C ARG A 124 -10.27 2.04 2.70
N VAL A 125 -10.03 2.93 1.73
CA VAL A 125 -11.07 3.74 1.11
C VAL A 125 -11.24 3.28 -0.33
N PHE A 126 -12.39 2.71 -0.68
CA PHE A 126 -12.76 2.39 -2.05
C PHE A 126 -14.29 2.41 -2.24
N PRO A 127 -14.79 2.87 -3.40
CA PRO A 127 -16.21 2.83 -3.69
C PRO A 127 -16.68 1.39 -3.87
N GLU A 128 -17.93 1.12 -3.50
CA GLU A 128 -18.55 -0.20 -3.61
C GLU A 128 -19.91 -0.06 -4.29
N TRP A 129 -20.41 -1.14 -4.89
CA TRP A 129 -21.78 -1.23 -5.41
C TRP A 129 -22.86 -1.38 -4.31
N ALA A 130 -22.60 -0.84 -3.12
CA ALA A 130 -23.52 -0.80 -2.01
C ALA A 130 -23.53 0.60 -1.37
N SER A 131 -24.73 1.05 -1.01
CA SER A 131 -24.92 2.31 -0.29
C SER A 131 -24.23 2.29 1.07
N GLY A 132 -23.72 3.45 1.50
CA GLY A 132 -22.99 3.61 2.74
C GLY A 132 -21.64 4.31 2.57
N TRP A 133 -20.84 4.24 3.63
CA TRP A 133 -19.50 4.80 3.63
C TRP A 133 -18.50 3.86 2.92
N PRO A 134 -17.60 4.40 2.10
CA PRO A 134 -16.62 3.62 1.33
C PRO A 134 -15.41 3.18 2.19
N LEU A 135 -15.65 2.78 3.44
CA LEU A 135 -14.61 2.50 4.44
C LEU A 135 -14.60 1.02 4.84
N TRP A 136 -13.39 0.44 4.79
CA TRP A 136 -13.20 -0.99 4.96
C TRP A 136 -11.98 -1.29 5.83
N GLU A 137 -12.04 -2.38 6.59
CA GLU A 137 -10.91 -2.88 7.37
C GLU A 137 -10.75 -4.38 7.10
N ASP A 138 -9.60 -4.79 6.58
CA ASP A 138 -9.33 -6.19 6.32
C ASP A 138 -9.03 -6.96 7.61
N PHE A 139 -9.27 -8.26 7.59
CA PHE A 139 -8.91 -9.19 8.67
C PHE A 139 -9.62 -8.94 10.00
N THR A 140 -10.77 -8.27 9.98
CA THR A 140 -11.70 -8.12 11.10
C THR A 140 -13.03 -8.81 10.78
N ASP A 141 -13.80 -9.13 11.84
CA ASP A 141 -15.13 -9.75 11.69
C ASP A 141 -16.21 -8.78 11.17
N GLY A 142 -15.90 -7.47 11.14
CA GLY A 142 -16.79 -6.40 10.68
C GLY A 142 -16.41 -5.89 9.30
N TYR A 143 -16.93 -6.52 8.25
CA TYR A 143 -16.64 -6.11 6.87
C TYR A 143 -17.21 -4.71 6.53
N ARG A 144 -18.26 -4.24 7.23
CA ARG A 144 -18.82 -2.89 7.05
C ARG A 144 -18.67 -2.07 8.32
N PHE A 145 -18.10 -0.88 8.17
CA PHE A 145 -17.94 0.06 9.26
C PHE A 145 -19.24 0.83 9.54
N ASP A 146 -19.63 0.92 10.80
CA ASP A 146 -20.49 2.00 11.25
C ASP A 146 -19.59 3.21 11.54
N VAL A 147 -19.69 4.25 10.70
CA VAL A 147 -18.88 5.46 10.86
C VAL A 147 -19.16 6.19 12.17
N GLY A 148 -20.29 5.92 12.84
CA GLY A 148 -20.54 6.37 14.21
C GLY A 148 -19.52 5.84 15.24
N SER A 149 -18.73 4.82 14.88
CA SER A 149 -17.60 4.33 15.69
C SER A 149 -16.27 5.02 15.40
N LEU A 150 -16.19 5.86 14.37
CA LEU A 150 -15.05 6.72 14.06
C LEU A 150 -15.32 8.13 14.59
N ASP A 151 -14.35 8.71 15.28
CA ASP A 151 -14.41 10.10 15.72
C ASP A 151 -14.04 11.04 14.56
N ILE A 152 -14.89 11.07 13.53
CA ILE A 152 -14.77 11.97 12.38
C ILE A 152 -15.87 13.01 12.39
N SER A 153 -15.61 14.16 11.78
CA SER A 153 -16.55 15.25 11.68
C SER A 153 -17.82 14.83 10.93
N PRO A 154 -19.02 15.29 11.35
CA PRO A 154 -20.26 15.03 10.63
C PRO A 154 -20.19 15.47 9.16
N GLU A 155 -19.47 16.55 8.88
CA GLU A 155 -19.26 17.08 7.54
C GLU A 155 -18.45 16.11 6.66
N LEU A 156 -17.33 15.59 7.18
CA LEU A 156 -16.53 14.59 6.46
C LEU A 156 -17.32 13.29 6.26
N SER A 157 -18.04 12.85 7.29
CA SER A 157 -18.89 11.66 7.24
C SER A 157 -19.94 11.77 6.13
N SER A 158 -20.65 12.89 6.04
CA SER A 158 -21.62 13.15 4.97
C SER A 158 -20.95 13.20 3.60
N ALA A 159 -19.81 13.88 3.49
CA ALA A 159 -19.12 14.03 2.21
C ALA A 159 -18.58 12.69 1.66
N LEU A 160 -18.10 11.80 2.54
CA LEU A 160 -17.69 10.43 2.17
C LEU A 160 -18.87 9.58 1.70
N PHE A 161 -20.03 9.72 2.37
CA PHE A 161 -21.26 9.05 1.98
C PHE A 161 -21.71 9.52 0.60
N ASP A 162 -21.86 10.83 0.40
CA ASP A 162 -22.32 11.42 -0.87
C ASP A 162 -21.38 11.07 -2.03
N TRP A 163 -20.07 11.01 -1.78
CA TRP A 163 -19.09 10.60 -2.79
C TRP A 163 -19.25 9.14 -3.24
N ASN A 164 -19.62 8.22 -2.34
CA ASN A 164 -19.94 6.84 -2.68
C ASN A 164 -21.33 6.72 -3.33
N GLU A 165 -22.32 7.49 -2.89
CA GLU A 165 -23.64 7.49 -3.53
C GLU A 165 -23.58 7.98 -4.98
N GLU A 166 -22.73 8.95 -5.29
CA GLU A 166 -22.50 9.37 -6.68
C GLU A 166 -21.97 8.23 -7.55
N TRP A 167 -21.08 7.39 -7.00
CA TRP A 167 -20.63 6.16 -7.68
C TRP A 167 -21.81 5.23 -7.98
N LEU A 168 -22.82 5.15 -7.11
CA LEU A 168 -23.99 4.29 -7.28
C LEU A 168 -25.05 4.83 -8.26
N THR A 169 -24.91 6.06 -8.76
CA THR A 169 -25.89 6.65 -9.69
C THR A 169 -25.91 6.03 -11.08
N ARG A 170 -24.98 5.12 -11.37
CA ARG A 170 -24.74 4.52 -12.68
C ARG A 170 -24.67 2.99 -12.60
N GLN A 171 -24.75 2.32 -13.74
CA GLN A 171 -24.51 0.88 -13.83
C GLN A 171 -23.02 0.53 -13.79
N GLU A 172 -22.69 -0.76 -13.56
CA GLU A 172 -21.31 -1.20 -13.40
C GLU A 172 -20.43 -0.98 -14.62
N ASP A 173 -21.01 -1.12 -15.80
CA ASP A 173 -20.39 -0.91 -17.11
C ASP A 173 -20.49 0.53 -17.61
N GLU A 174 -21.16 1.42 -16.87
CA GLU A 174 -21.33 2.81 -17.23
C GLU A 174 -20.21 3.68 -16.63
N PRO A 175 -19.49 4.48 -17.42
CA PRO A 175 -18.48 5.39 -16.88
C PRO A 175 -19.14 6.52 -16.07
N LEU A 176 -18.43 7.03 -15.06
CA LEU A 176 -18.83 8.28 -14.41
C LEU A 176 -18.78 9.43 -15.41
N ALA A 177 -19.80 10.29 -15.40
CA ALA A 177 -19.87 11.46 -16.26
C ALA A 177 -18.68 12.43 -16.05
N ASP A 178 -18.23 12.57 -14.80
CA ASP A 178 -17.04 13.32 -14.41
C ASP A 178 -16.12 12.45 -13.54
N ALA A 179 -15.47 11.48 -14.17
CA ALA A 179 -14.57 10.54 -13.48
C ALA A 179 -13.35 11.25 -12.85
N GLU A 180 -12.86 12.34 -13.46
CA GLU A 180 -11.71 13.10 -12.97
C GLU A 180 -12.09 13.92 -11.73
N GLY A 181 -13.16 14.73 -11.80
CA GLY A 181 -13.62 15.53 -10.67
C GLY A 181 -14.14 14.68 -9.49
N TRP A 182 -14.73 13.50 -9.77
CA TRP A 182 -15.04 12.52 -8.73
C TRP A 182 -13.77 12.01 -8.03
N ARG A 183 -12.70 11.74 -8.78
CA ARG A 183 -11.43 11.25 -8.23
C ARG A 183 -10.70 12.31 -7.42
N GLU A 184 -10.63 13.55 -7.91
CA GLU A 184 -10.01 14.67 -7.20
C GLU A 184 -10.69 14.89 -5.84
N ARG A 185 -12.03 14.88 -5.80
CA ARG A 185 -12.78 14.92 -4.54
C ARG A 185 -12.44 13.75 -3.62
N GLY A 186 -12.34 12.53 -4.16
CA GLY A 186 -11.94 11.35 -3.38
C GLY A 186 -10.57 11.53 -2.72
N VAL A 187 -9.58 12.09 -3.44
CA VAL A 187 -8.26 12.39 -2.87
C VAL A 187 -8.36 13.39 -1.71
N LEU A 188 -9.10 14.49 -1.90
CA LEU A 188 -9.28 15.50 -0.84
C LEU A 188 -9.99 14.93 0.40
N LEU A 189 -10.99 14.06 0.21
CA LEU A 189 -11.68 13.37 1.30
C LEU A 189 -10.74 12.43 2.06
N VAL A 190 -9.88 11.70 1.36
CA VAL A 190 -8.87 10.83 2.00
C VAL A 190 -7.85 11.67 2.77
N GLU A 191 -7.38 12.78 2.23
CA GLU A 191 -6.45 13.68 2.93
C GLU A 191 -7.07 14.28 4.19
N GLN A 192 -8.37 14.62 4.16
CA GLN A 192 -9.08 15.06 5.36
C GLN A 192 -9.25 13.91 6.36
N LEU A 193 -9.63 12.73 5.91
CA LEU A 193 -9.79 11.54 6.76
C LEU A 193 -8.46 11.13 7.43
N GLN A 194 -7.34 11.22 6.71
CA GLN A 194 -6.00 11.01 7.26
C GLN A 194 -5.64 12.00 8.37
N ARG A 195 -6.08 13.26 8.25
CA ARG A 195 -5.89 14.27 9.29
C ARG A 195 -6.74 14.01 10.51
N GLU A 196 -8.02 13.70 10.32
CA GLU A 196 -8.96 13.46 11.43
C GLU A 196 -8.64 12.16 12.18
N LEU A 197 -8.16 11.12 11.48
CA LEU A 197 -7.80 9.83 12.09
C LEU A 197 -6.32 9.72 12.47
N ASN A 198 -5.59 10.85 12.53
CA ASN A 198 -4.19 10.85 12.92
C ASN A 198 -4.00 10.22 14.31
N GLY A 199 -3.10 9.23 14.41
CA GLY A 199 -2.87 8.50 15.65
C GLY A 199 -3.91 7.42 16.00
N VAL A 200 -4.98 7.29 15.21
CA VAL A 200 -6.01 6.24 15.37
C VAL A 200 -5.89 5.18 14.28
N ALA A 201 -5.75 5.59 13.02
CA ALA A 201 -5.65 4.70 11.88
C ALA A 201 -4.72 5.25 10.79
N GLU A 202 -4.08 4.36 10.04
CA GLU A 202 -3.54 4.70 8.72
C GLU A 202 -4.65 4.49 7.68
N VAL A 203 -4.90 5.52 6.87
CA VAL A 203 -5.95 5.51 5.84
C VAL A 203 -5.30 5.37 4.47
N ARG A 204 -5.71 4.33 3.73
CA ARG A 204 -5.17 3.97 2.41
C ARG A 204 -6.20 4.18 1.30
N PRO A 205 -5.92 5.01 0.29
CA PRO A 205 -6.77 5.13 -0.89
C PRO A 205 -6.62 3.91 -1.83
N GLU A 206 -7.75 3.36 -2.28
CA GLU A 206 -7.81 2.19 -3.17
C GLU A 206 -8.74 2.38 -4.39
N PHE A 207 -8.98 3.63 -4.77
CA PHE A 207 -9.82 4.00 -5.93
C PHE A 207 -9.03 4.66 -7.07
N SER A 208 -7.69 4.58 -7.05
CA SER A 208 -6.84 5.05 -8.15
C SER A 208 -6.64 3.96 -9.22
N GLU A 209 -6.60 4.36 -10.50
CA GLU A 209 -6.66 3.51 -11.71
C GLU A 209 -5.64 2.35 -11.78
N GLU A 210 -4.58 2.35 -10.98
CA GLU A 210 -3.60 1.26 -10.99
C GLU A 210 -4.02 0.05 -10.11
N GLN A 211 -5.16 0.14 -9.41
CA GLN A 211 -5.57 -0.86 -8.42
C GLN A 211 -6.75 -1.75 -8.84
N HIS A 212 -7.46 -1.42 -9.93
CA HIS A 212 -8.59 -2.20 -10.45
C HIS A 212 -8.39 -2.52 -11.94
N PRO A 213 -7.74 -3.65 -12.29
CA PRO A 213 -7.60 -4.11 -13.67
C PRO A 213 -8.89 -4.69 -14.27
N PHE A 214 -10.03 -4.56 -13.57
CA PHE A 214 -11.34 -5.00 -14.02
C PHE A 214 -12.32 -3.84 -13.93
N VAL A 215 -12.10 -2.87 -14.83
CA VAL A 215 -13.15 -2.08 -15.46
C VAL A 215 -12.96 -2.27 -16.96
#